data_AF-A0A2R6CBV1-F1
#
_entry.id   AF-A0A2R6CBV1-F1
#
_cell.length_a   1.000
_cell.length_b   1.000
_cell.length_c   1.000
_cell.angle_alpha   90.00
_cell.angle_beta   90.00
_cell.angle_gamma   90.00
#
_symmetry.space_group_name_H-M   'P 1'
#
loop_
_entity.id
_entity.type
_entity.pdbx_description
1 polymer ?
#
loop_
_entity_poly.entity_id
_entity_poly.type
_entity_poly.pdbx_seq_one_letter_code
_entity_poly.pdbx_strand_id
1 'polypeptide(L)'
;MLTATKVKLYPDQKQKVLLENHFGSCRFVYNHFLAEGDEYYLTYRYAEKSYLNYLDTQNMRIDLKEKCPWLYKIISQSLQMWVAEAGSPVCDGGAAHIIQIHCVGEC
;
A
#
# COMPACT_ATOMS: atom_id res chain seq x y z
N MET A 1 19.40 -6.68 -23.31
CA MET A 1 18.13 -6.43 -24.03
C MET A 1 17.07 -7.28 -23.35
N LEU A 2 16.08 -6.68 -22.69
CA LEU A 2 14.99 -7.42 -22.04
C LEU A 2 13.93 -7.74 -23.09
N THR A 3 13.61 -9.02 -23.27
CA THR A 3 12.54 -9.48 -24.16
C THR A 3 11.26 -9.65 -23.34
N ALA A 4 10.16 -9.06 -23.81
CA ALA A 4 8.86 -9.23 -23.18
C ALA A 4 8.44 -10.71 -23.27
N THR A 5 8.31 -11.37 -22.12
CA THR A 5 7.93 -12.79 -22.03
C THR A 5 6.54 -12.90 -21.41
N LYS A 6 5.61 -13.53 -22.13
CA LYS A 6 4.27 -13.83 -21.60
C LYS A 6 4.31 -15.14 -20.83
N VAL A 7 4.15 -15.07 -19.51
CA VAL A 7 4.13 -16.25 -18.63
C VAL A 7 2.72 -16.47 -18.10
N LYS A 8 2.26 -17.74 -18.10
CA LYS A 8 1.03 -18.15 -17.40
C LYS A 8 1.41 -18.79 -16.07
N LEU A 9 0.76 -18.37 -14.99
CA LEU A 9 0.93 -18.98 -13.67
C LEU A 9 -0.19 -20.01 -13.45
N TYR A 10 0.18 -21.21 -13.00
CA TYR A 10 -0.76 -22.24 -12.56
C TYR A 10 -0.48 -22.58 -11.09
N PRO A 11 -0.90 -21.71 -10.16
CA PRO A 11 -0.58 -21.89 -8.76
C PRO A 11 -1.33 -23.07 -8.15
N ASP A 12 -0.65 -23.83 -7.29
CA ASP A 12 -1.28 -24.83 -6.43
C ASP A 12 -2.14 -24.16 -5.34
N GLN A 13 -2.86 -24.98 -4.55
CA GLN A 13 -3.78 -24.44 -3.55
C GLN A 13 -3.08 -23.59 -2.47
N LYS A 14 -1.85 -23.94 -2.07
CA LYS A 14 -1.09 -23.18 -1.07
C LYS A 14 -0.62 -21.86 -1.66
N GLN A 15 -0.17 -21.87 -2.91
CA GLN A 15 0.25 -20.68 -3.63
C GLN A 15 -0.90 -19.68 -3.85
N LYS A 16 -2.11 -20.16 -4.15
CA LYS A 16 -3.30 -19.30 -4.25
C LYS A 16 -3.57 -18.57 -2.95
N VAL A 17 -3.61 -19.29 -1.83
CA VAL A 17 -3.81 -18.70 -0.50
C VAL A 17 -2.70 -17.70 -0.18
N LEU A 18 -1.45 -18.01 -0.52
CA LEU A 18 -0.34 -17.07 -0.32
C LEU A 18 -0.53 -15.79 -1.15
N LEU A 19 -0.85 -15.91 -2.43
CA LEU A 19 -1.09 -14.78 -3.32
C LEU A 19 -2.27 -13.91 -2.85
N GLU A 20 -3.38 -14.53 -2.46
CA GLU A 20 -4.55 -13.83 -1.91
C GLU A 20 -4.20 -13.04 -0.65
N ASN A 21 -3.47 -13.65 0.29
CA ASN A 21 -2.97 -12.96 1.48
C ASN A 21 -2.07 -11.78 1.12
N HIS A 22 -1.16 -11.97 0.16
CA HIS A 22 -0.27 -10.91 -0.30
C HIS A 22 -1.03 -9.75 -0.92
N PHE A 23 -1.92 -10.00 -1.88
CA PHE A 23 -2.67 -8.95 -2.55
C PHE A 23 -3.61 -8.22 -1.59
N GLY A 24 -4.31 -8.95 -0.73
CA GLY A 24 -5.18 -8.37 0.30
C GLY A 24 -4.42 -7.48 1.27
N SER A 25 -3.27 -7.95 1.76
CA SER A 25 -2.41 -7.20 2.68
C SER A 25 -1.84 -5.94 2.03
N CYS A 26 -1.34 -6.03 0.80
CA CYS A 26 -0.79 -4.90 0.07
C CYS A 26 -1.85 -3.82 -0.18
N ARG A 27 -3.06 -4.24 -0.58
CA ARG A 27 -4.19 -3.32 -0.79
C ARG A 27 -4.63 -2.65 0.51
N PHE A 28 -4.72 -3.40 1.60
CA PHE A 28 -5.03 -2.85 2.92
C PHE A 28 -4.02 -1.79 3.34
N VAL A 29 -2.72 -2.10 3.25
CA VAL A 29 -1.65 -1.20 3.66
C VAL A 29 -1.63 0.06 2.79
N TYR A 30 -1.77 -0.08 1.46
CA TYR A 30 -1.86 1.06 0.56
C TYR A 30 -3.01 2.00 0.94
N ASN A 31 -4.22 1.46 1.11
CA ASN A 31 -5.39 2.26 1.47
C ASN A 31 -5.24 2.92 2.85
N HIS A 32 -4.64 2.23 3.82
CA HIS A 32 -4.41 2.78 5.15
C HIS A 32 -3.49 4.01 5.07
N PHE A 33 -2.34 3.90 4.39
CA PHE A 33 -1.40 5.02 4.28
C PHE A 33 -1.89 6.15 3.38
N LEU A 34 -2.75 5.86 2.40
CA LEU A 34 -3.43 6.89 1.61
C LEU A 34 -4.35 7.74 2.51
N ALA A 35 -5.15 7.09 3.36
CA ALA A 35 -6.02 7.79 4.32
C ALA A 35 -5.22 8.56 5.37
N GLU A 36 -4.16 7.97 5.94
CA GLU A 36 -3.27 8.65 6.89
C GLU A 36 -2.60 9.88 6.27
N GLY A 37 -2.22 9.80 4.99
CA GLY A 37 -1.68 10.92 4.23
C GLY A 37 -2.69 12.08 4.10
N ASP A 38 -3.94 11.76 3.76
CA ASP A 38 -5.03 12.74 3.66
C ASP A 38 -5.32 13.39 5.01
N GLU A 39 -5.43 12.59 6.09
CA GLU A 39 -5.66 13.10 7.45
C GLU A 39 -4.51 13.99 7.92
N TYR A 40 -3.26 13.59 7.66
CA TYR A 40 -2.09 14.38 7.99
C TYR A 40 -2.10 15.71 7.24
N TYR A 41 -2.38 15.70 5.94
CA TYR A 41 -2.47 16.92 5.15
C TYR A 41 -3.56 17.86 5.69
N LEU A 42 -4.77 17.36 5.92
CA LEU A 42 -5.87 18.17 6.45
C LEU A 42 -5.52 18.81 7.80
N THR A 43 -4.80 18.09 8.65
CA THR A 43 -4.39 18.55 9.98
C THR A 43 -3.25 19.58 9.92
N TYR A 44 -2.28 19.38 9.04
CA TYR A 44 -1.03 20.14 8.98
C TYR A 44 -0.88 21.01 7.73
N ARG A 45 -1.96 21.28 6.98
CA ARG A 45 -1.91 22.02 5.70
C ARG A 45 -1.27 23.41 5.74
N TYR A 46 -1.15 24.01 6.93
CA TYR A 46 -0.55 25.32 7.14
C TYR A 46 0.82 25.26 7.85
N ALA A 47 1.30 24.06 8.19
CA ALA A 47 2.62 23.87 8.77
C ALA A 47 3.69 23.84 7.67
N GLU A 48 4.96 24.00 8.06
CA GLU A 48 6.10 23.89 7.13
C GLU A 48 6.19 22.49 6.47
N LYS A 49 5.73 21.46 7.18
CA LYS A 49 5.59 20.09 6.67
C LYS A 49 4.12 19.69 6.69
N SER A 50 3.49 19.73 5.52
CA SER A 50 2.07 19.40 5.33
C SER A 50 1.83 17.99 4.79
N TYR A 51 2.87 17.16 4.64
CA TYR A 51 2.77 15.84 4.04
C TYR A 51 3.65 14.82 4.75
N LEU A 52 3.28 13.55 4.64
CA LEU A 52 4.11 12.42 5.05
C LEU A 52 5.05 12.05 3.92
N ASN A 53 6.35 11.91 4.22
CA ASN A 53 7.31 11.42 3.26
C ASN A 53 7.44 9.89 3.36
N TYR A 54 8.16 9.30 2.40
CA TYR A 54 8.47 7.87 2.37
C TYR A 54 9.03 7.34 3.70
N LEU A 55 9.97 8.05 4.32
CA LEU A 55 10.62 7.56 5.54
C LEU A 55 9.63 7.56 6.72
N ASP A 56 8.77 8.56 6.80
CA ASP A 56 7.72 8.64 7.82
C ASP A 56 6.78 7.44 7.71
N THR A 57 6.26 7.15 6.52
CA THR A 57 5.32 6.04 6.30
C THR A 57 5.99 4.67 6.51
N GLN A 58 7.27 4.51 6.17
CA GLN A 58 8.00 3.26 6.45
C GLN A 58 8.20 3.01 7.95
N ASN A 59 8.39 4.06 8.74
CA ASN A 59 8.51 3.94 10.19
C ASN A 59 7.15 3.60 10.81
N MET A 60 6.08 4.32 10.43
CA MET A 60 4.70 4.05 10.87
C MET A 60 4.22 2.64 10.53
N ARG A 61 4.73 2.05 9.44
CA ARG A 61 4.43 0.66 9.06
C ARG A 61 4.86 -0.36 10.11
N ILE A 62 5.91 -0.08 10.89
CA ILE A 62 6.35 -0.98 11.96
C ILE A 62 5.23 -1.08 13.00
N ASP A 63 4.70 0.07 13.43
CA ASP A 63 3.58 0.16 14.38
C ASP A 63 2.31 -0.50 13.82
N LEU A 64 2.05 -0.34 12.51
CA LEU A 64 0.91 -0.98 11.85
C LEU A 64 1.01 -2.51 11.91
N LYS A 65 2.21 -3.08 11.76
CA LYS A 65 2.41 -4.53 11.86
C LYS A 65 2.19 -5.05 13.28
N GLU A 66 2.54 -4.27 14.30
CA GLU A 66 2.24 -4.61 15.69
C GLU A 66 0.73 -4.65 15.94
N LYS A 67 -0.02 -3.66 15.42
CA LYS A 67 -1.49 -3.63 15.50
C LYS A 67 -2.16 -4.73 14.68
N CYS A 68 -1.56 -5.10 13.55
CA CYS A 68 -2.08 -6.10 12.61
C CYS A 68 -1.08 -7.26 12.43
N PRO A 69 -0.99 -8.22 13.37
CA PRO A 69 0.04 -9.26 13.35
C PRO A 69 0.02 -10.17 12.11
N TRP A 70 -1.12 -10.25 11.42
CA TRP A 70 -1.25 -11.01 10.18
C TRP A 70 -0.37 -10.45 9.04
N LEU A 71 0.05 -9.18 9.11
CA LEU A 71 1.01 -8.58 8.18
C LEU A 71 2.43 -9.15 8.31
N TYR A 72 2.76 -9.84 9.41
CA TYR A 72 4.04 -10.56 9.51
C TYR A 72 4.09 -11.84 8.67
N LYS A 73 2.94 -12.35 8.22
CA LYS A 73 2.85 -13.58 7.43
C LYS A 73 3.26 -13.40 5.96
N ILE A 74 3.41 -12.15 5.50
CA ILE A 74 3.76 -11.84 4.12
C ILE A 74 5.18 -11.28 4.01
N ILE A 75 5.73 -11.32 2.79
CA ILE A 75 7.07 -10.80 2.51
C ILE A 75 7.11 -9.29 2.75
N SER A 76 8.10 -8.85 3.54
CA SER A 76 8.28 -7.46 3.94
C SER A 76 8.51 -6.51 2.76
N GLN A 77 9.20 -6.97 1.71
CA GLN A 77 9.49 -6.19 0.50
C GLN A 77 8.20 -5.79 -0.23
N SER A 78 7.23 -6.70 -0.32
CA SER A 78 5.93 -6.38 -0.94
C SER A 78 5.29 -5.21 -0.20
N LEU A 79 5.24 -5.24 1.13
CA LEU A 79 4.71 -4.12 1.92
C LEU A 79 5.51 -2.83 1.76
N GLN A 80 6.84 -2.90 1.72
CA GLN A 80 7.68 -1.70 1.57
C GLN A 80 7.34 -0.95 0.29
N MET A 81 7.19 -1.69 -0.83
CA MET A 81 6.87 -1.09 -2.12
C MET A 81 5.53 -0.36 -2.12
N TRP A 82 4.47 -0.97 -1.57
CA TRP A 82 3.14 -0.34 -1.54
C TRP A 82 3.05 0.84 -0.56
N VAL A 83 3.77 0.79 0.56
CA VAL A 83 3.90 1.95 1.47
C VAL A 83 4.67 3.09 0.81
N ALA A 84 5.68 2.76 -0.01
CA ALA A 84 6.43 3.77 -0.75
C ALA A 84 5.57 4.47 -1.80
N GLU A 85 4.77 3.70 -2.51
CA GLU A 85 3.83 4.22 -3.50
C GLU A 85 2.81 5.16 -2.85
N ALA A 86 2.22 4.76 -1.71
CA ALA A 86 1.26 5.58 -0.98
C ALA A 86 1.87 6.86 -0.36
N GLY A 87 3.12 6.79 0.11
CA GLY A 87 3.84 7.91 0.72
C GLY A 87 4.60 8.81 -0.26
N SER A 88 4.55 8.51 -1.56
CA SER A 88 5.12 9.37 -2.59
C SER A 88 4.16 10.54 -2.80
N PRO A 89 4.63 11.81 -2.73
CA PRO A 89 3.76 12.95 -2.95
C PRO A 89 3.14 12.81 -4.34
N VAL A 90 1.81 12.74 -4.39
CA VAL A 90 1.07 12.81 -5.65
C VAL A 90 1.37 14.20 -6.21
N CYS A 91 2.25 14.25 -7.21
CA CYS A 91 2.64 15.48 -7.92
C CYS A 91 1.48 16.07 -8.74
N ASP A 92 0.23 15.74 -8.44
CA ASP A 92 -0.92 16.07 -9.27
C ASP A 92 -1.80 17.06 -8.52
N GLY A 93 -1.33 18.31 -8.44
CA GLY A 93 -2.19 19.50 -8.36
C GLY A 93 -3.36 19.49 -7.37
N GLY A 94 -3.29 18.75 -6.27
CA GLY A 94 -4.33 18.70 -5.24
C GLY A 94 -5.55 17.82 -5.55
N ALA A 95 -5.46 16.82 -6.42
CA ALA A 95 -6.55 15.85 -6.60
C ALA A 95 -6.06 14.42 -6.42
N ALA A 96 -6.18 13.91 -5.20
CA ALA A 96 -6.25 12.46 -4.95
C ALA A 96 -7.54 11.91 -5.58
N HIS A 97 -7.58 11.82 -6.91
CA HIS A 97 -8.64 11.13 -7.62
C HIS A 97 -8.45 9.64 -7.38
N ILE A 98 -9.14 9.15 -6.34
CA ILE A 98 -9.89 7.91 -6.32
C ILE A 98 -9.47 6.96 -7.45
N ILE A 99 -8.37 6.25 -7.27
CA ILE A 99 -8.26 4.91 -7.84
C ILE A 99 -8.86 3.99 -6.77
N GLN A 100 -10.17 4.15 -6.56
CA GLN A 100 -10.98 3.04 -6.09
C GLN A 100 -10.87 1.97 -7.18
N ILE A 101 -9.90 1.06 -7.04
CA ILE A 101 -10.07 -0.27 -7.58
C ILE A 101 -11.28 -0.83 -6.83
N HIS A 102 -12.43 -0.74 -7.48
CA HIS A 102 -13.63 -1.49 -7.18
C HIS A 102 -13.26 -2.97 -7.18
N CYS A 103 -12.81 -3.47 -6.03
CA CYS A 103 -13.04 -4.86 -5.68
C CYS A 103 -14.04 -4.81 -4.54
N VAL A 104 -15.31 -4.71 -4.93
CA VAL A 104 -16.40 -5.42 -4.29
C VAL A 104 -16.77 -6.52 -5.27
N GLY A 105 -16.03 -7.62 -5.19
CA GLY A 105 -16.67 -8.92 -5.26
C GLY A 105 -17.40 -9.07 -3.93
N GLU A 106 -18.68 -9.37 -4.02
CA GLU A 106 -19.61 -9.59 -2.92
C GLU A 106 -19.01 -10.54 -1.86
N CYS A 107 -19.13 -10.14 -0.60
CA CYS A 107 -19.18 -11.02 0.57
C CYS A 107 -20.39 -10.60 1.38
#